data_AF-A0A2H9MQN5-F1
#
_entry.id   AF-A0A2H9MQN5-F1
#
_cell.length_a   1.000
_cell.length_b   1.000
_cell.length_c   1.000
_cell.angle_alpha   90.00
_cell.angle_beta   90.00
_cell.angle_gamma   90.00
#
_symmetry.space_group_name_H-M   'P 1'
#
loop_
_entity.id
_entity.type
_entity.pdbx_description
1 polymer ?
#
loop_
_entity_poly.entity_id
_entity_poly.type
_entity_poly.pdbx_seq_one_letter_code
_entity_poly.pdbx_strand_id
1 'polypeptide(L)'
;MKYPFYRETRQKIMKLGLTVNRIVLMSVIGVFAFIYVTSFIIFPEIGEKILYGKHPPEEKYKQLEYSQIITSGNYNCMETASIKAQGDLPKFIKEFNKCNE
;
A
#
# COMPACT_ATOMS: atom_id res chain seq x y z
N MET A 1 56.36 -29.96 8.02
CA MET A 1 56.11 -29.20 6.78
C MET A 1 54.61 -29.03 6.61
N LYS A 2 54.11 -27.78 6.57
CA LYS A 2 52.67 -27.46 6.47
C LYS A 2 52.38 -27.22 4.98
N TYR A 3 51.66 -28.12 4.32
CA TYR A 3 51.46 -28.12 2.86
C TYR A 3 50.68 -26.86 2.39
N PRO A 4 51.33 -25.92 1.69
CA PRO A 4 50.70 -24.65 1.30
C PRO A 4 49.58 -24.84 0.25
N PHE A 5 49.70 -25.86 -0.59
CA PHE A 5 48.75 -26.20 -1.65
C PHE A 5 47.32 -26.48 -1.15
N TYR A 6 47.18 -27.13 0.02
CA TYR A 6 45.89 -27.49 0.61
C TYR A 6 45.15 -26.27 1.22
N ARG A 7 45.90 -25.23 1.60
CA ARG A 7 45.36 -24.00 2.18
C ARG A 7 44.74 -23.10 1.10
N GLU A 8 45.39 -23.00 -0.07
CA GLU A 8 44.87 -22.22 -1.20
C GLU A 8 43.62 -22.84 -1.82
N THR A 9 43.56 -24.16 -1.97
CA THR A 9 42.39 -24.87 -2.48
C THR A 9 41.19 -24.72 -1.55
N ARG A 10 41.36 -24.85 -0.23
CA ARG A 10 40.28 -24.53 0.74
C ARG A 10 39.79 -23.09 0.63
N GLN A 11 40.70 -22.12 0.50
CA GLN A 11 40.30 -20.71 0.36
C GLN A 11 39.51 -20.46 -0.93
N LYS A 12 39.91 -21.06 -2.05
CA LYS A 12 39.17 -20.97 -3.33
C LYS A 12 37.78 -21.60 -3.21
N ILE A 13 37.65 -22.78 -2.60
CA ILE A 13 36.36 -23.46 -2.38
C ILE A 13 35.46 -22.64 -1.45
N MET A 14 36.01 -22.07 -0.37
CA MET A 14 35.25 -21.25 0.57
C MET A 14 34.76 -19.95 -0.06
N LYS A 15 35.59 -19.29 -0.88
CA LYS A 15 35.18 -18.13 -1.68
C LYS A 15 34.11 -18.50 -2.70
N LEU A 16 34.26 -19.62 -3.40
CA LEU A 16 33.28 -20.10 -4.38
C LEU A 16 31.92 -20.36 -3.72
N GLY A 17 31.90 -21.04 -2.56
CA GLY A 17 30.67 -21.28 -1.79
C GLY A 17 30.01 -19.97 -1.32
N LEU A 18 30.80 -18.98 -0.89
CA LEU A 18 30.28 -17.66 -0.51
C LEU A 18 29.65 -16.91 -1.69
N THR A 19 30.27 -17.01 -2.87
CA THR A 19 29.77 -16.39 -4.11
C THR A 19 28.47 -17.05 -4.57
N VAL A 20 28.40 -18.39 -4.54
CA VAL A 20 27.18 -19.14 -4.90
C VAL A 20 26.03 -18.79 -3.96
N ASN A 21 26.27 -18.76 -2.65
CA ASN A 21 25.23 -18.37 -1.69
C ASN A 21 24.73 -16.93 -1.92
N ARG A 22 25.63 -16.00 -2.26
CA ARG A 22 25.23 -14.64 -2.64
C ARG A 22 24.39 -14.60 -3.90
N ILE A 23 24.75 -15.37 -4.93
CA ILE A 23 24.00 -15.44 -6.19
C ILE A 23 22.60 -16.00 -5.95
N VAL A 24 22.49 -17.09 -5.18
CA VAL A 24 21.20 -17.70 -4.83
C VAL A 24 20.35 -16.72 -4.02
N LEU A 25 20.93 -16.03 -3.03
CA LEU A 25 20.22 -15.03 -2.24
C LEU A 25 19.70 -13.88 -3.11
N MET A 26 20.53 -13.35 -4.00
CA MET A 26 20.13 -12.28 -4.93
C MET A 26 19.06 -12.74 -5.91
N SER A 27 19.13 -13.99 -6.37
CA SER A 27 18.10 -14.60 -7.21
C SER A 27 16.75 -14.68 -6.49
N VAL A 28 16.73 -15.14 -5.25
CA VAL A 28 15.51 -15.22 -4.43
C VAL A 28 14.90 -13.83 -4.25
N ILE A 29 15.72 -12.83 -3.88
CA ILE A 29 15.27 -11.45 -3.72
C ILE A 29 14.70 -10.89 -5.03
N GLY A 30 15.38 -11.15 -6.17
CA GLY A 30 14.92 -10.70 -7.48
C GLY A 30 13.58 -11.29 -7.89
N VAL A 31 13.38 -12.60 -7.65
CA VAL A 31 12.10 -13.26 -7.94
C VAL A 31 10.99 -12.72 -7.03
N PHE A 32 11.25 -12.53 -5.73
CA PHE A 32 10.27 -11.94 -4.83
C PHE A 32 9.90 -10.51 -5.21
N ALA A 33 10.87 -9.68 -5.60
CA ALA A 33 10.62 -8.33 -6.07
C ALA A 33 9.79 -8.30 -7.35
N PHE A 34 10.08 -9.21 -8.30
CA PHE A 34 9.31 -9.32 -9.53
C PHE A 34 7.86 -9.73 -9.25
N ILE A 35 7.66 -10.78 -8.42
CA ILE A 35 6.32 -11.22 -8.02
C ILE A 35 5.58 -10.06 -7.33
N TYR A 36 6.24 -9.38 -6.38
CA TYR A 36 5.68 -8.24 -5.68
C TYR A 36 5.18 -7.17 -6.65
N VAL A 37 6.00 -6.72 -7.61
CA VAL A 37 5.59 -5.73 -8.61
C VAL A 37 4.42 -6.23 -9.46
N THR A 38 4.45 -7.47 -9.93
CA THR A 38 3.34 -8.04 -10.73
C THR A 38 2.03 -8.15 -9.93
N SER A 39 2.10 -8.39 -8.62
CA SER A 39 0.91 -8.40 -7.76
C SER A 39 0.20 -7.04 -7.71
N PHE A 40 0.93 -5.92 -7.79
CA PHE A 40 0.30 -4.58 -7.87
C PHE A 40 -0.41 -4.34 -9.20
N ILE A 41 0.05 -4.97 -10.30
CA ILE A 41 -0.59 -4.85 -11.61
C ILE A 41 -1.88 -5.67 -11.66
N ILE A 42 -1.88 -6.88 -11.10
CA ILE A 42 -3.05 -7.76 -11.11
C ILE A 42 -4.09 -7.33 -10.07
N PHE A 43 -3.65 -6.85 -8.90
CA PHE A 43 -4.52 -6.39 -7.82
C PHE A 43 -4.21 -4.93 -7.46
N PRO A 44 -4.54 -3.97 -8.35
CA PRO A 44 -4.27 -2.56 -8.10
C PRO A 44 -4.97 -2.06 -6.84
N GLU A 45 -6.18 -2.54 -6.53
CA GLU A 45 -6.93 -2.15 -5.33
C GLU A 45 -6.21 -2.48 -4.02
N ILE A 46 -5.52 -3.63 -3.95
CA ILE A 46 -4.72 -4.02 -2.78
C ILE A 46 -3.47 -3.16 -2.73
N GLY A 47 -2.86 -2.92 -3.89
CA GLY A 47 -1.69 -2.07 -4.03
C GLY A 47 -1.94 -0.63 -3.58
N GLU A 48 -3.07 -0.05 -3.99
CA GLU A 48 -3.50 1.29 -3.61
C GLU A 48 -3.81 1.40 -2.12
N LYS A 49 -4.43 0.38 -1.51
CA LYS A 49 -4.62 0.32 -0.05
C LYS A 49 -3.31 0.28 0.72
N ILE A 50 -2.27 -0.33 0.16
CA ILE A 50 -0.94 -0.39 0.78
C ILE A 50 -0.19 0.94 0.59
N LEU A 51 -0.26 1.53 -0.61
CA LEU A 51 0.44 2.77 -0.98
C LEU A 51 -0.20 4.02 -0.38
N TYR A 52 -1.52 4.10 -0.39
CA TYR A 52 -2.29 5.28 0.00
C TYR A 52 -3.07 5.07 1.32
N GLY A 53 -2.98 3.88 1.92
CA GLY A 53 -3.67 3.58 3.16
C GLY A 53 -5.19 3.56 2.99
N LYS A 54 -5.92 3.97 4.04
CA LYS A 54 -7.39 4.01 4.06
C LYS A 54 -8.02 5.02 3.09
N HIS A 55 -7.23 5.90 2.47
CA HIS A 55 -7.73 7.00 1.63
C HIS A 55 -7.00 7.04 0.29
N PRO A 56 -7.45 6.23 -0.70
CA PRO A 56 -6.93 6.33 -2.05
C PRO A 56 -7.30 7.68 -2.69
N PRO A 57 -6.43 8.23 -3.57
CA PRO A 57 -6.61 9.57 -4.16
C PRO A 57 -7.81 9.69 -5.10
N GLU A 58 -8.41 8.56 -5.53
CA GLU A 58 -9.64 8.54 -6.33
C GLU A 58 -10.92 8.80 -5.50
N GLU A 59 -10.85 8.86 -4.16
CA GLU A 59 -12.04 9.11 -3.32
C GLU A 59 -12.54 10.56 -3.32
N LYS A 60 -11.96 11.46 -4.12
CA LYS A 60 -12.48 12.84 -4.25
C LYS A 60 -13.95 12.91 -4.71
N TYR A 61 -14.51 11.81 -5.22
CA TYR A 61 -15.91 11.71 -5.66
C TYR A 61 -16.70 10.61 -4.96
N LYS A 62 -16.16 10.00 -3.90
CA LYS A 62 -16.89 8.96 -3.17
C LYS A 62 -17.84 9.64 -2.20
N GLN A 63 -19.14 9.38 -2.35
CA GLN A 63 -20.16 9.83 -1.40
C GLN A 63 -19.66 9.55 0.02
N LEU A 64 -19.39 10.61 0.78
CA LEU A 64 -18.91 10.50 2.14
C LEU A 64 -19.99 9.81 2.97
N GLU A 65 -19.61 8.73 3.65
CA GLU A 65 -20.47 8.10 4.64
C GLU A 65 -20.62 9.03 5.86
N TYR A 66 -21.70 8.87 6.63
CA TYR A 66 -22.01 9.74 7.78
C TYR A 66 -20.83 9.92 8.76
N SER A 67 -20.06 8.87 9.00
CA SER A 67 -18.85 8.90 9.83
C SER A 67 -17.77 9.84 9.27
N GLN A 68 -17.59 9.83 7.95
CA GLN A 68 -16.61 10.67 7.25
C GLN A 68 -17.08 12.13 7.17
N ILE A 69 -18.40 12.36 7.09
CA ILE A 69 -19.02 13.68 7.13
C ILE A 69 -18.69 14.40 8.45
N ILE A 70 -18.83 13.73 9.60
CA ILE A 70 -18.54 14.32 10.92
C ILE A 70 -17.05 14.68 11.04
N THR A 71 -16.15 13.86 10.48
CA THR A 71 -14.71 14.12 10.51
C THR A 71 -14.21 15.10 9.45
N SER A 72 -15.06 15.47 8.47
CA SER A 72 -14.67 16.33 7.34
C SER A 72 -14.37 17.78 7.73
N GLY A 73 -14.84 18.24 8.90
CA GLY A 73 -14.68 19.63 9.34
C GLY A 73 -15.44 20.67 8.52
N ASN A 74 -16.26 20.26 7.54
CA ASN A 74 -17.07 21.17 6.72
C ASN A 74 -18.41 21.47 7.42
N TYR A 75 -18.35 22.27 8.49
CA TYR A 75 -19.49 22.60 9.33
C TYR A 75 -20.61 23.35 8.60
N ASN A 76 -20.27 24.18 7.60
CA ASN A 76 -21.26 24.93 6.81
C ASN A 76 -22.16 24.01 5.98
N CYS A 77 -21.56 23.01 5.32
CA CYS A 77 -22.34 21.99 4.62
C CYS A 77 -23.10 21.07 5.58
N MET A 78 -22.53 20.81 6.76
CA MET A 78 -23.18 19.99 7.81
C MET A 78 -24.46 20.66 8.32
N GLU A 79 -24.41 21.96 8.60
CA GLU A 79 -25.55 22.73 9.06
C GLU A 79 -26.63 22.82 7.97
N THR A 80 -26.24 23.14 6.73
CA THR A 80 -27.17 23.23 5.59
C THR A 80 -27.86 21.89 5.31
N ALA A 81 -27.10 20.79 5.33
CA ALA A 81 -27.63 19.46 5.13
C ALA A 81 -28.56 19.03 6.27
N SER A 82 -28.23 19.38 7.52
CA SER A 82 -29.06 19.10 8.69
C SER A 82 -30.44 19.76 8.59
N ILE A 83 -30.47 21.04 8.22
CA ILE A 83 -31.72 21.82 8.06
C ILE A 83 -32.60 21.21 6.96
N LYS A 84 -32.02 20.83 5.82
CA LYS A 84 -32.77 20.24 4.70
C LYS A 84 -33.21 18.79 4.93
N ALA A 85 -32.44 18.05 5.72
CA ALA A 85 -32.72 16.65 6.01
C ALA A 85 -33.81 16.45 7.06
N GLN A 86 -34.03 17.43 7.95
CA GLN A 86 -35.07 17.39 8.99
C GLN A 86 -35.02 16.09 9.84
N GLY A 87 -33.82 15.62 10.15
CA GLY A 87 -33.61 14.40 10.95
C GLY A 87 -33.56 13.09 10.16
N ASP A 88 -33.75 13.12 8.83
CA ASP A 88 -33.61 11.93 7.97
C ASP A 88 -32.15 11.70 7.55
N LEU A 89 -31.54 10.62 8.05
CA LEU A 89 -30.11 10.30 7.87
C LEU A 89 -29.69 10.10 6.40
N PRO A 90 -30.36 9.27 5.58
CA PRO A 90 -30.02 9.14 4.16
C PRO A 90 -30.22 10.44 3.37
N LYS A 91 -31.19 11.29 3.75
CA LYS A 91 -31.37 12.61 3.13
C LYS A 91 -30.26 13.58 3.51
N PHE A 92 -29.80 13.54 4.75
CA PHE A 92 -28.64 14.30 5.23
C PHE A 92 -27.38 13.96 4.46
N ILE A 93 -27.07 12.67 4.29
CA ILE A 93 -25.88 12.22 3.54
C ILE A 93 -25.92 12.74 2.09
N LYS A 94 -27.10 12.71 1.45
CA LYS A 94 -27.27 13.22 0.08
C LYS A 94 -27.09 14.72 -0.03
N GLU A 95 -27.69 15.49 0.87
CA GLU A 95 -27.57 16.96 0.85
C GLU A 95 -26.17 17.44 1.24
N PHE A 96 -25.49 16.72 2.15
CA PHE A 96 -24.10 17.03 2.51
C PHE A 96 -23.17 16.79 1.32
N ASN A 97 -23.27 15.63 0.66
CA ASN A 97 -22.45 15.32 -0.50
C ASN A 97 -22.71 16.28 -1.67
N LYS A 98 -23.96 16.74 -1.87
CA LYS A 98 -24.29 17.80 -2.84
C LYS A 98 -23.69 19.17 -2.53
N CYS A 99 -23.50 19.48 -1.25
CA CYS A 99 -22.90 20.76 -0.83
C CYS A 99 -21.37 20.72 -0.91
N ASN A 100 -20.79 19.53 -0.81
CA ASN A 100 -19.36 19.30 -0.81
C ASN A 100 -18.77 19.02 -2.22
N GLU A 101 -19.64 18.90 -3.23
CA GLU A 101 -19.33 18.81 -4.67
C GLU A 101 -19.11 20.21 -5.26
#